data_AF-A0AAW0M014-F1
#
_entry.id   AF-A0AAW0M014-F1
#
_cell.length_a   1.000
_cell.length_b   1.000
_cell.length_c   1.000
_cell.angle_alpha   90.00
_cell.angle_beta   90.00
_cell.angle_gamma   90.00
#
_symmetry.space_group_name_H-M   'P 1'
#
loop_
_entity.id
_entity.type
_entity.pdbx_description
1 polymer ?
#
loop_
_entity_poly.entity_id
_entity_poly.type
_entity_poly.pdbx_seq_one_letter_code
_entity_poly.pdbx_strand_id
1 'polypeptide(L)'
;IQVYYVSRKVLTTKGEELEAGKKDFIETFKILEGELGDKPYFGGKTFGFVDLSLIPFYKAECPKIIAWAKRCLQKETVAKSLPDQKKVYEFVGQSRKRDGLE
;
A
#
# COMPACT_ATOMS: atom_id res chain seq x y z
N ILE A 1 -6.52 -3.11 -9.74
CA ILE A 1 -6.20 -4.56 -9.93
C ILE A 1 -4.71 -4.81 -9.76
N GLN A 2 -3.81 -4.08 -10.45
CA GLN A 2 -2.36 -4.31 -10.36
C GLN A 2 -1.80 -4.17 -8.93
N VAL A 3 -2.08 -3.07 -8.23
CA VAL A 3 -1.61 -2.84 -6.83
C VAL A 3 -2.02 -3.98 -5.91
N TYR A 4 -3.27 -4.42 -6.00
CA TYR A 4 -3.79 -5.54 -5.21
C TYR A 4 -3.03 -6.84 -5.51
N TYR A 5 -2.78 -7.13 -6.79
CA TYR A 5 -2.06 -8.33 -7.20
C TYR A 5 -0.62 -8.35 -6.67
N VAL A 6 0.15 -7.27 -6.89
CA VAL A 6 1.55 -7.20 -6.42
C VAL A 6 1.63 -7.19 -4.90
N SER A 7 0.71 -6.50 -4.21
CA SER A 7 0.62 -6.52 -2.74
C SER A 7 0.34 -7.94 -2.23
N ARG A 8 -0.64 -8.63 -2.83
CA ARG A 8 -1.00 -9.99 -2.45
C ARG A 8 0.15 -10.96 -2.67
N LYS A 9 0.84 -10.87 -3.80
CA LYS A 9 2.03 -11.68 -4.11
C LYS A 9 3.07 -11.55 -3.00
N VAL A 10 3.41 -10.32 -2.58
CA VAL A 10 4.34 -10.09 -1.46
C VAL A 10 3.84 -10.73 -0.15
N LEU A 11 2.54 -10.69 0.12
CA LEU A 11 1.98 -11.23 1.36
C LEU A 11 1.90 -12.77 1.37
N THR A 12 1.70 -13.41 0.22
CA THR A 12 1.37 -14.85 0.14
C THR A 12 2.44 -15.74 -0.49
N THR A 13 3.60 -15.21 -0.86
CA THR A 13 4.72 -16.01 -1.41
C THR A 13 5.97 -15.97 -0.52
N LYS A 14 6.94 -16.84 -0.83
CA LYS A 14 8.26 -16.96 -0.19
C LYS A 14 9.34 -17.25 -1.23
N GLY A 15 10.61 -17.15 -0.86
CA GLY A 15 11.74 -17.43 -1.74
C GLY A 15 11.84 -16.48 -2.93
N GLU A 16 12.20 -17.00 -4.11
CA GLU A 16 12.41 -16.20 -5.32
C GLU A 16 11.14 -15.45 -5.78
N GLU A 17 9.95 -16.06 -5.62
CA GLU A 17 8.68 -15.42 -5.97
C GLU A 17 8.37 -14.21 -5.09
N LEU A 18 8.81 -14.22 -3.83
CA LEU A 18 8.69 -13.09 -2.92
C LEU A 18 9.60 -11.94 -3.35
N GLU A 19 10.85 -12.24 -3.70
CA GLU A 19 11.79 -11.23 -4.17
C GLU A 19 11.34 -10.59 -5.49
N ALA A 20 10.83 -11.40 -6.43
CA ALA A 20 10.18 -10.88 -7.64
C ALA A 20 8.95 -10.02 -7.30
N GLY A 21 8.09 -10.48 -6.38
CA GLY A 21 6.92 -9.74 -5.92
C GLY A 21 7.26 -8.39 -5.29
N LYS A 22 8.33 -8.32 -4.48
CA LYS A 22 8.83 -7.08 -3.88
C LYS A 22 9.30 -6.09 -4.96
N LYS A 23 10.02 -6.57 -5.97
CA LYS A 23 10.45 -5.74 -7.11
C LYS A 23 9.25 -5.17 -7.88
N ASP A 24 8.28 -6.03 -8.23
CA ASP A 24 7.05 -5.64 -8.93
C ASP A 24 6.24 -4.62 -8.10
N PHE A 25 6.19 -4.82 -6.79
CA PHE A 25 5.52 -3.92 -5.84
C PHE A 25 6.19 -2.54 -5.85
N ILE A 26 7.51 -2.47 -5.67
CA ILE A 26 8.26 -1.20 -5.66
C ILE A 26 8.10 -0.47 -7.00
N GLU A 27 8.21 -1.17 -8.13
CA GLU A 27 8.06 -0.57 -9.46
C GLU A 27 6.64 0.00 -9.66
N THR A 28 5.61 -0.73 -9.24
CA THR A 28 4.23 -0.25 -9.28
C THR A 28 4.05 1.04 -8.47
N PHE A 29 4.64 1.12 -7.28
CA PHE A 29 4.55 2.32 -6.44
C PHE A 29 5.35 3.51 -6.98
N LYS A 30 6.46 3.28 -7.69
CA LYS A 30 7.19 4.34 -8.40
C LYS A 30 6.37 4.94 -9.54
N ILE A 31 5.66 4.10 -10.30
CA ILE A 31 4.73 4.58 -11.34
C ILE A 31 3.64 5.44 -10.69
N LEU A 32 3.02 4.95 -9.61
CA LEU A 32 2.01 5.71 -8.87
C LEU A 32 2.53 7.03 -8.29
N GLU A 33 3.79 7.05 -7.83
CA GLU A 33 4.45 8.26 -7.37
C GLU A 33 4.62 9.30 -8.49
N GLY A 34 4.96 8.85 -9.71
CA GLY A 34 4.98 9.69 -10.90
C GLY A 34 3.59 10.21 -11.28
N GLU A 35 2.59 9.33 -11.27
CA GLU A 35 1.19 9.68 -11.57
C GLU A 35 0.59 10.65 -10.55
N LEU A 36 0.95 10.51 -9.27
CA LEU A 36 0.57 11.47 -8.23
C LEU A 36 1.21 12.83 -8.51
N GLY A 37 2.48 12.85 -8.92
CA GLY A 37 3.20 14.06 -9.25
C GLY A 37 3.22 15.02 -8.06
N ASP A 38 2.70 16.23 -8.26
CA ASP A 38 2.56 17.24 -7.19
C ASP A 38 1.09 17.43 -6.76
N LYS A 39 0.19 16.56 -7.24
CA LYS A 39 -1.22 16.60 -6.87
C LYS A 39 -1.38 16.22 -5.39
N PRO A 40 -2.31 16.85 -4.66
CA PRO A 40 -2.53 16.48 -3.27
C PRO A 40 -3.19 15.10 -3.12
N TYR A 41 -3.94 14.66 -4.13
CA TYR A 41 -4.63 13.37 -4.25
C TYR A 41 -4.55 12.86 -5.69
N PHE A 42 -4.79 11.57 -5.92
CA PHE A 42 -4.89 11.01 -7.26
C PHE A 42 -6.08 11.59 -8.05
N GLY A 43 -7.17 11.93 -7.36
CA GLY A 43 -8.29 12.71 -7.90
C GLY A 43 -7.98 14.19 -8.18
N GLY A 44 -6.74 14.63 -8.05
CA GLY A 44 -6.35 16.03 -8.21
C GLY A 44 -6.55 16.80 -6.91
N LYS A 45 -7.51 17.73 -6.87
CA LYS A 45 -7.77 18.60 -5.70
C LYS A 45 -8.56 17.90 -4.58
N THR A 46 -9.31 16.86 -4.92
CA THR A 46 -10.20 16.16 -3.99
C THR A 46 -9.79 14.70 -3.83
N PHE A 47 -10.09 14.15 -2.65
CA PHE A 47 -9.91 12.74 -2.37
C PHE A 47 -10.92 11.94 -3.19
N GLY A 48 -10.44 11.03 -4.03
CA GLY A 48 -11.26 10.29 -4.99
C GLY A 48 -11.20 8.78 -4.83
N PHE A 49 -11.77 8.09 -5.82
CA PHE A 49 -11.86 6.62 -5.85
C PHE A 49 -10.49 5.93 -5.82
N VAL A 50 -9.52 6.48 -6.55
CA VAL A 50 -8.14 5.93 -6.58
C VAL A 50 -7.50 6.07 -5.20
N ASP A 51 -7.71 7.21 -4.54
CA ASP A 51 -7.18 7.41 -3.20
C ASP A 51 -7.77 6.42 -2.19
N LEU A 52 -9.09 6.23 -2.24
CA LEU A 52 -9.81 5.27 -1.40
C LEU A 52 -9.32 3.82 -1.63
N SER A 53 -9.08 3.46 -2.89
CA SER A 53 -8.64 2.12 -3.26
C SER A 53 -7.20 1.84 -2.88
N LEU A 54 -6.34 2.86 -2.90
CA LEU A 54 -4.90 2.74 -2.68
C LEU A 54 -4.51 2.91 -1.21
N ILE A 55 -5.25 3.71 -0.43
CA ILE A 55 -4.86 4.05 0.93
C ILE A 55 -4.70 2.86 1.88
N PRO A 56 -5.34 1.69 1.71
CA PRO A 56 -5.02 0.52 2.52
C PRO A 56 -3.61 -0.06 2.28
N PHE A 57 -2.98 0.25 1.13
CA PHE A 57 -1.74 -0.38 0.65
C PHE A 57 -0.51 0.54 0.71
N TYR A 58 -0.61 1.74 1.28
CA TYR A 58 0.41 2.81 1.21
C TYR A 58 1.78 2.55 1.85
N LYS A 59 2.08 1.32 2.31
CA LYS A 59 3.35 0.92 2.94
C LYS A 59 4.48 0.80 1.91
N ALA A 60 4.69 1.82 1.10
CA ALA A 60 5.69 1.88 0.05
C ALA A 60 6.84 2.81 0.42
N GLU A 61 8.04 2.47 0.00
CA GLU A 61 9.28 3.26 0.15
C GLU A 61 9.36 4.42 -0.86
N CYS A 62 8.25 5.12 -1.07
CA CYS A 62 8.10 6.20 -2.02
C CYS A 62 7.73 7.49 -1.26
N PRO A 63 8.62 8.50 -1.18
CA PRO A 63 8.43 9.65 -0.30
C PRO A 63 7.15 10.44 -0.58
N LYS A 64 6.75 10.61 -1.85
CA LYS A 64 5.50 11.31 -2.20
C LYS A 64 4.26 10.49 -1.84
N ILE A 65 4.32 9.17 -1.99
CA ILE A 65 3.23 8.27 -1.56
C ILE A 65 3.09 8.31 -0.04
N ILE A 66 4.19 8.33 0.71
CA ILE A 66 4.15 8.49 2.17
C ILE A 66 3.52 9.83 2.54
N ALA A 67 3.92 10.92 1.89
CA ALA A 67 3.36 12.25 2.14
C ALA A 67 1.86 12.31 1.80
N TRP A 68 1.45 11.74 0.67
CA TRP A 68 0.05 11.59 0.27
C TRP A 68 -0.76 10.78 1.28
N ALA A 69 -0.22 9.65 1.75
CA ALA A 69 -0.92 8.82 2.72
C ALA A 69 -1.08 9.51 4.07
N LYS A 70 -0.06 10.23 4.56
CA LYS A 70 -0.17 11.07 5.75
C LYS A 70 -1.29 12.11 5.60
N ARG A 71 -1.40 12.75 4.44
CA ARG A 71 -2.50 13.69 4.14
C ARG A 71 -3.86 12.98 4.11
N CYS A 72 -3.95 11.78 3.55
CA CYS A 72 -5.19 11.00 3.56
C CYS A 72 -5.61 10.61 4.98
N LEU A 73 -4.67 10.24 5.85
CA LEU A 73 -4.93 9.89 7.25
C LEU A 73 -5.38 11.08 8.12
N GLN A 74 -5.20 12.32 7.67
CA GLN A 74 -5.80 13.48 8.33
C GLN A 74 -7.31 13.58 8.11
N LYS A 75 -7.88 12.85 7.14
CA LYS A 75 -9.33 12.73 7.02
C LYS A 75 -9.86 11.78 8.07
N GLU A 76 -10.76 12.28 8.91
CA GLU A 76 -11.37 11.51 9.99
C GLU A 76 -12.04 10.21 9.50
N THR A 77 -12.70 10.24 8.35
CA THR A 77 -13.33 9.05 7.75
C THR A 77 -12.32 7.99 7.35
N VAL A 78 -11.16 8.39 6.82
CA VAL A 78 -10.07 7.48 6.45
C VAL A 78 -9.42 6.91 7.72
N ALA A 79 -9.10 7.78 8.69
CA ALA A 79 -8.50 7.38 9.96
C ALA A 79 -9.36 6.40 10.76
N LYS A 80 -10.69 6.59 10.77
CA LYS A 80 -11.63 5.69 11.45
C LYS A 80 -11.82 4.35 10.73
N SER A 81 -11.60 4.31 9.41
CA SER A 81 -11.83 3.11 8.60
C SER A 81 -10.62 2.19 8.53
N LEU A 82 -9.41 2.73 8.72
CA LEU A 82 -8.18 1.96 8.60
C LEU A 82 -7.73 1.40 9.95
N PRO A 83 -7.37 0.11 10.02
CA PRO A 83 -6.76 -0.46 11.22
C PRO A 83 -5.38 0.15 11.47
N ASP A 84 -4.97 0.15 12.74
CA ASP A 84 -3.63 0.54 13.14
C ASP A 84 -2.55 -0.26 12.36
N GLN A 85 -1.51 0.44 11.90
CA GLN A 85 -0.50 -0.15 11.04
C GLN A 85 0.29 -1.29 11.69
N LYS A 86 0.52 -1.21 13.01
CA LYS A 86 1.23 -2.23 13.78
C LYS A 86 0.37 -3.48 13.86
N LYS A 87 -0.93 -3.33 14.18
CA LYS A 87 -1.89 -4.46 14.16
C LYS A 87 -1.95 -5.16 12.80
N VAL A 88 -1.92 -4.41 11.70
CA VAL A 88 -1.87 -5.01 10.35
C VAL A 88 -0.57 -5.79 10.14
N TYR A 89 0.57 -5.25 10.56
CA TYR A 89 1.85 -5.94 10.42
C TYR A 89 1.91 -7.23 11.23
N GLU A 90 1.45 -7.18 12.48
CA GLU A 90 1.32 -8.35 13.35
C GLU A 90 0.40 -9.41 12.75
N PHE A 91 -0.77 -9.01 12.24
CA PHE A 91 -1.72 -9.90 11.58
C PHE A 91 -1.14 -10.57 10.33
N VAL A 92 -0.44 -9.81 9.49
CA VAL A 92 0.25 -10.34 8.31
C VAL A 92 1.32 -11.34 8.73
N GLY A 93 2.14 -11.00 9.73
CA GLY A 93 3.16 -11.89 10.26
C GLY A 93 2.57 -13.20 10.75
N GLN A 94 1.56 -13.15 11.61
CA GLN A 94 0.82 -14.31 12.13
C GLN A 94 0.23 -15.17 11.01
N SER A 95 -0.37 -14.53 10.00
CA SER A 95 -0.95 -15.24 8.85
C SER A 95 0.12 -15.97 8.05
N ARG A 96 1.25 -15.32 7.77
CA ARG A 96 2.38 -15.96 7.08
C ARG A 96 2.95 -17.14 7.87
N LYS A 97 3.02 -17.07 9.20
CA LYS A 97 3.43 -18.22 10.04
C LYS A 97 2.50 -19.40 9.84
N ARG A 98 1.19 -19.15 9.97
CA ARG A 98 0.13 -20.17 9.85
C ARG A 98 0.17 -20.83 8.46
N ASP A 99 0.45 -20.05 7.43
CA ASP A 99 0.44 -20.51 6.05
C ASP A 99 1.81 -21.11 5.61
N GLY A 100 2.80 -21.22 6.52
CA GLY A 100 4.11 -21.80 6.23
C GLY A 100 4.99 -20.96 5.30
N LEU A 101 4.82 -19.63 5.36
CA LEU A 101 5.46 -18.63 4.50
C LEU A 101 6.56 -17.81 5.19
N GLU A 102 6.87 -18.12 6.46
CA GLU A 102 8.05 -17.59 7.14
C GLU A 102 9.37 -18.17 6.61
#